data_AF-A0A2E4LKY6-F1
#
_entry.id   AF-A0A2E4LKY6-F1
#
_cell.length_a   1.000
_cell.length_b   1.000
_cell.length_c   1.000
_cell.angle_alpha   90.00
_cell.angle_beta   90.00
_cell.angle_gamma   90.00
#
_symmetry.space_group_name_H-M   'P 1'
#
loop_
_entity.id
_entity.type
_entity.pdbx_description
1 polymer ?
#
loop_
_entity_poly.entity_id
_entity_poly.type
_entity_poly.pdbx_seq_one_letter_code
_entity_poly.pdbx_strand_id
1 'polypeptide(L)'
;MGLRLLHLHLHGLFRSEDLELGRDSDTGGQTLYVLELARSLALRPEVDRVDVVTRQIFDRRVSPDYARSEEQICPGARILRFPFGPKRYVRKELLWPHLEQLADQLVSRLSQPGEAVDWIHAHYADAGLVGALVSQRTGIPLVFTGHSLGREKQRRLLESGLDWSQIEQTYAISRRIDAEERALAQADLVVTSTHQEVDHQYARYGHFQAEQSAVVPPGVDATRFYPNASPQELAEIQPMVQPFLREPDRSPLLAISRAVRRKNIPALVEAYGRSPVLRNRHNLVLVLGCREDSRQLEKQQRDVFQQVFDLVDRFDLYGKVAYPKQHSRAQIPALYRWAS
;
A
#
# COMPACT_ATOMS: atom_id res chain seq x y z
N MET A 1 -7.71 17.02 28.13
CA MET A 1 -6.43 16.69 27.47
C MET A 1 -6.77 15.56 26.51
N GLY A 2 -6.56 15.73 25.20
CA GLY A 2 -6.91 14.72 24.20
C GLY A 2 -5.83 13.65 24.07
N LEU A 3 -6.14 12.59 23.32
CA LEU A 3 -5.27 11.45 23.09
C LEU A 3 -4.09 11.80 22.17
N ARG A 4 -2.90 11.31 22.50
CA ARG A 4 -1.66 11.45 21.75
C ARG A 4 -1.25 10.10 21.18
N LEU A 5 -1.17 10.02 19.87
CA LEU A 5 -1.04 8.75 19.16
C LEU A 5 0.30 8.68 18.42
N LEU A 6 1.04 7.57 18.57
CA LEU A 6 2.28 7.33 17.82
C LEU A 6 2.09 6.22 16.79
N HIS A 7 2.11 6.55 15.50
CA HIS A 7 2.13 5.57 14.42
C HIS A 7 3.57 5.25 14.00
N LEU A 8 3.88 3.97 13.80
CA LEU A 8 5.17 3.54 13.26
C LEU A 8 4.99 3.03 11.82
N HIS A 9 5.62 3.71 10.85
CA HIS A 9 5.68 3.33 9.43
C HIS A 9 7.12 3.48 8.93
N LEU A 10 7.91 2.40 9.00
CA LEU A 10 9.37 2.52 8.98
C LEU A 10 10.01 2.39 7.60
N HIS A 11 9.54 1.47 6.77
CA HIS A 11 10.04 1.29 5.42
C HIS A 11 9.33 2.16 4.39
N GLY A 12 9.86 2.16 3.17
CA GLY A 12 9.31 2.92 2.05
C GLY A 12 9.62 4.41 2.13
N LEU A 13 8.94 5.18 1.30
CA LEU A 13 9.05 6.64 1.21
C LEU A 13 7.76 7.28 1.74
N PHE A 14 7.83 7.88 2.92
CA PHE A 14 6.68 8.49 3.59
C PHE A 14 6.87 10.01 3.75
N ARG A 15 5.94 10.79 3.17
CA ARG A 15 5.86 12.25 3.23
C ARG A 15 4.39 12.70 3.17
N SER A 16 4.07 13.92 3.59
CA SER A 16 2.70 14.38 3.74
C SER A 16 2.03 14.68 2.39
N GLU A 17 2.80 15.16 1.43
CA GLU A 17 2.32 15.52 0.09
C GLU A 17 3.05 14.72 -0.99
N ASP A 18 2.39 14.51 -2.14
CA ASP A 18 2.98 13.85 -3.31
C ASP A 18 3.64 12.49 -3.04
N LEU A 19 2.98 11.62 -2.26
CA LEU A 19 3.48 10.25 -2.04
C LEU A 19 3.91 9.58 -3.36
N GLU A 20 5.12 9.03 -3.38
CA GLU A 20 5.69 8.31 -4.53
C GLU A 20 5.12 6.88 -4.65
N LEU A 21 3.79 6.78 -4.63
CA LEU A 21 3.07 5.51 -4.65
C LEU A 21 3.41 4.70 -5.90
N GLY A 22 3.76 3.43 -5.69
CA GLY A 22 4.05 2.50 -6.79
C GLY A 22 5.46 2.64 -7.37
N ARG A 23 6.32 3.50 -6.80
CA ARG A 23 7.75 3.58 -7.13
C ARG A 23 8.44 2.22 -7.00
N ASP A 24 8.11 1.47 -5.96
CA ASP A 24 8.63 0.14 -5.69
C ASP A 24 7.65 -0.72 -4.86
N SER A 25 8.13 -1.81 -4.28
CA SER A 25 7.34 -2.69 -3.42
C SER A 25 7.06 -2.16 -2.03
N ASP A 26 7.77 -1.11 -1.61
CA ASP A 26 7.82 -0.64 -0.22
C ASP A 26 7.00 0.64 -0.05
N THR A 27 6.75 1.39 -1.14
CA THR A 27 5.93 2.61 -1.15
C THR A 27 4.61 2.37 -1.88
N GLY A 28 3.52 2.17 -1.14
CA GLY A 28 2.25 1.73 -1.73
C GLY A 28 1.02 1.91 -0.85
N GLY A 29 0.12 0.92 -0.86
CA GLY A 29 -1.17 0.99 -0.17
C GLY A 29 -1.04 1.26 1.33
N GLN A 30 -0.06 0.66 2.00
CA GLN A 30 0.23 0.91 3.41
C GLN A 30 0.63 2.38 3.66
N THR A 31 1.49 2.96 2.82
CA THR A 31 1.93 4.35 2.92
C THR A 31 0.72 5.29 2.83
N LEU A 32 -0.17 5.05 1.86
CA LEU A 32 -1.41 5.83 1.75
C LEU A 32 -2.34 5.62 2.94
N TYR A 33 -2.54 4.37 3.36
CA TYR A 33 -3.37 4.02 4.51
C TYR A 33 -2.95 4.78 5.76
N VAL A 34 -1.66 4.77 6.10
CA VAL A 34 -1.16 5.42 7.33
C VAL A 34 -1.29 6.93 7.24
N LEU A 35 -1.04 7.53 6.06
CA LEU A 35 -1.20 8.97 5.87
C LEU A 35 -2.67 9.42 6.04
N GLU A 36 -3.61 8.73 5.40
CA GLU A 36 -5.04 9.05 5.51
C GLU A 36 -5.59 8.75 6.90
N LEU A 37 -5.11 7.69 7.55
CA LEU A 37 -5.45 7.38 8.94
C LEU A 37 -4.98 8.50 9.88
N ALA A 38 -3.73 8.95 9.75
CA ALA A 38 -3.20 10.02 10.58
C ALA A 38 -3.98 11.34 10.41
N ARG A 39 -4.34 11.69 9.17
CA ARG A 39 -5.21 12.85 8.88
C ARG A 39 -6.59 12.69 9.54
N SER A 40 -7.21 11.54 9.35
CA SER A 40 -8.57 11.27 9.86
C SER A 40 -8.61 11.28 11.39
N LEU A 41 -7.58 10.74 12.05
CA LEU A 41 -7.43 10.74 13.50
C LEU A 41 -7.21 12.16 14.05
N ALA A 42 -6.40 12.99 13.39
CA ALA A 42 -6.17 14.36 13.85
C ALA A 42 -7.40 15.26 13.75
N LEU A 43 -8.41 14.89 12.96
CA LEU A 43 -9.70 15.59 12.88
C LEU A 43 -10.67 15.17 14.01
N ARG A 44 -10.32 14.17 14.81
CA ARG A 44 -11.17 13.68 15.91
C ARG A 44 -11.07 14.62 17.11
N PRO A 45 -12.20 15.11 17.67
CA PRO A 45 -12.19 15.96 18.85
C PRO A 45 -11.47 15.36 20.07
N GLU A 46 -11.42 14.03 20.13
CA GLU A 46 -10.80 13.27 21.21
C GLU A 46 -9.26 13.20 21.09
N VAL A 47 -8.69 13.54 19.93
CA VAL A 47 -7.26 13.40 19.62
C VAL A 47 -6.56 14.76 19.69
N ASP A 48 -5.53 14.86 20.54
CA ASP A 48 -4.67 16.04 20.70
C ASP A 48 -3.56 16.06 19.63
N ARG A 49 -2.93 14.91 19.37
CA ARG A 49 -1.77 14.81 18.49
C ARG A 49 -1.62 13.44 17.85
N VAL A 50 -1.21 13.41 16.59
CA VAL A 50 -0.78 12.20 15.88
C VAL A 50 0.65 12.39 15.37
N ASP A 51 1.56 11.54 15.81
CA ASP A 51 2.94 11.49 15.35
C ASP A 51 3.14 10.24 14.48
N VAL A 52 3.62 10.40 13.24
CA VAL A 52 4.00 9.28 12.37
C VAL A 52 5.52 9.19 12.32
N VAL A 53 6.07 8.16 12.95
CA VAL A 53 7.51 7.87 12.91
C VAL A 53 7.86 7.11 11.65
N THR A 54 8.87 7.59 10.95
CA THR A 54 9.46 6.94 9.77
C THR A 54 10.97 7.16 9.71
N ARG A 55 11.61 6.62 8.68
CA ARG A 55 13.07 6.72 8.49
C ARG A 55 13.46 8.05 7.84
N GLN A 56 14.50 8.68 8.36
CA GLN A 56 15.16 9.82 7.73
C GLN A 56 16.12 9.32 6.64
N ILE A 57 15.99 9.87 5.43
CA ILE A 57 16.70 9.38 4.24
C ILE A 57 17.45 10.53 3.58
N PHE A 58 18.76 10.35 3.39
CA PHE A 58 19.63 11.28 2.68
C PHE A 58 20.09 10.61 1.38
N ASP A 59 19.32 10.80 0.31
CA ASP A 59 19.57 10.18 -0.98
C ASP A 59 19.15 11.10 -2.12
N ARG A 60 20.08 11.42 -3.02
CA ARG A 60 19.85 12.34 -4.14
C ARG A 60 18.83 11.81 -5.17
N ARG A 61 18.43 10.54 -5.07
CA ARG A 61 17.49 9.87 -6.00
C ARG A 61 16.01 10.01 -5.59
N VAL A 62 15.74 10.65 -4.45
CA VAL A 62 14.40 10.86 -3.89
C VAL A 62 14.27 12.32 -3.44
N SER A 63 13.05 12.76 -3.12
CA SER A 63 12.81 14.14 -2.66
C SER A 63 13.69 14.54 -1.46
N PRO A 64 14.18 15.80 -1.39
CA PRO A 64 14.84 16.31 -0.18
C PRO A 64 13.95 16.31 1.06
N ASP A 65 12.62 16.20 0.92
CA ASP A 65 11.68 16.13 2.05
C ASP A 65 12.01 14.99 3.02
N TYR A 66 12.45 13.83 2.50
CA TYR A 66 12.78 12.67 3.33
C TYR A 66 14.01 12.89 4.22
N ALA A 67 14.83 13.89 3.92
CA ALA A 67 15.97 14.28 4.74
C ALA A 67 15.58 15.20 5.90
N ARG A 68 14.38 15.78 5.91
CA ARG A 68 13.89 16.61 7.02
C ARG A 68 13.53 15.74 8.21
N SER A 69 13.94 16.17 9.41
CA SER A 69 13.60 15.47 10.66
C SER A 69 12.11 15.55 10.98
N GLU A 70 11.45 16.65 10.61
CA GLU A 70 10.02 16.86 10.87
C GLU A 70 9.30 17.47 9.66
N GLU A 71 8.03 17.09 9.51
CA GLU A 71 7.14 17.58 8.46
C GLU A 71 5.68 17.55 8.94
N GLN A 72 4.92 18.62 8.70
CA GLN A 72 3.51 18.67 9.07
C GLN A 72 2.67 17.85 8.08
N ILE A 73 1.73 17.05 8.58
CA ILE A 73 0.74 16.35 7.76
C ILE A 73 -0.52 17.21 7.57
N CYS A 74 -1.07 17.68 8.69
CA CYS A 74 -2.21 18.58 8.81
C CYS A 74 -2.25 19.11 10.26
N PRO A 75 -3.07 20.11 10.63
CA PRO A 75 -3.20 20.51 12.03
C PRO A 75 -3.45 19.29 12.95
N GLY A 76 -2.64 19.14 14.02
CA GLY A 76 -2.72 17.99 14.91
C GLY A 76 -1.96 16.73 14.49
N ALA A 77 -1.39 16.66 13.27
CA ALA A 77 -0.58 15.52 12.82
C ALA A 77 0.75 15.91 12.17
N ARG A 78 1.84 15.21 12.54
CA ARG A 78 3.18 15.42 11.99
C ARG A 78 3.93 14.11 11.73
N ILE A 79 4.95 14.19 10.88
CA ILE A 79 5.91 13.13 10.59
C ILE A 79 7.17 13.41 11.41
N LEU A 80 7.68 12.39 12.10
CA LEU A 80 8.96 12.41 12.81
C LEU A 80 9.91 11.42 12.14
N ARG A 81 11.00 11.92 11.55
CA ARG A 81 11.97 11.09 10.84
C ARG A 81 13.22 10.89 11.67
N PHE A 82 13.54 9.63 11.93
CA PHE A 82 14.72 9.24 12.69
C PHE A 82 15.80 8.65 11.78
N PRO A 83 17.07 9.04 11.94
CA PRO A 83 18.17 8.41 11.23
C PRO A 83 18.48 7.04 11.85
N PHE A 84 18.38 5.98 11.04
CA PHE A 84 18.87 4.65 11.40
C PHE A 84 19.26 3.86 10.14
N GLY A 85 20.26 2.99 10.29
CA GLY A 85 20.87 2.29 9.17
C GLY A 85 21.60 3.20 8.18
N PRO A 86 21.81 2.76 6.93
CA PRO A 86 22.49 3.55 5.90
C PRO A 86 21.82 4.92 5.68
N LYS A 87 22.55 5.94 5.22
CA LYS A 87 21.92 7.24 4.88
C LYS A 87 21.00 7.16 3.66
N ARG A 88 21.37 6.34 2.68
CA ARG A 88 20.63 6.17 1.42
C ARG A 88 19.34 5.38 1.58
N TYR A 89 18.44 5.48 0.61
CA TYR A 89 17.27 4.62 0.56
C TYR A 89 17.68 3.15 0.42
N VAL A 90 17.04 2.27 1.20
CA VAL A 90 17.25 0.81 1.18
C VAL A 90 15.90 0.12 1.32
N ARG A 91 15.80 -1.08 0.74
CA ARG A 91 14.59 -1.91 0.82
C ARG A 91 14.37 -2.40 2.26
N LYS A 92 13.11 -2.62 2.64
CA LYS A 92 12.69 -3.06 3.99
C LYS A 92 13.42 -4.30 4.51
N GLU A 93 13.76 -5.25 3.62
CA GLU A 93 14.48 -6.47 3.97
C GLU A 93 15.89 -6.21 4.53
N LEU A 94 16.46 -5.03 4.31
CA LEU A 94 17.77 -4.63 4.82
C LEU A 94 17.71 -3.81 6.11
N LEU A 95 16.52 -3.49 6.62
CA LEU A 95 16.36 -2.64 7.80
C LEU A 95 16.57 -3.40 9.12
N TRP A 96 16.40 -4.72 9.12
CA TRP A 96 16.39 -5.54 10.34
C TRP A 96 17.54 -5.28 11.33
N PRO A 97 18.82 -5.17 10.90
CA PRO A 97 19.93 -4.94 11.83
C PRO A 97 19.91 -3.58 12.54
N HIS A 98 18.99 -2.68 12.16
CA HIS A 98 18.96 -1.29 12.61
C HIS A 98 17.70 -0.94 13.42
N LEU A 99 16.76 -1.88 13.56
CA LEU A 99 15.47 -1.62 14.20
C LEU A 99 15.59 -1.43 15.72
N GLU A 100 16.51 -2.14 16.37
CA GLU A 100 16.77 -1.95 17.81
C GLU A 100 17.31 -0.55 18.12
N GLN A 101 18.21 -0.03 17.27
CA GLN A 101 18.72 1.34 17.38
C GLN A 101 17.58 2.37 17.30
N LEU A 102 16.57 2.14 16.46
CA LEU A 102 15.39 3.01 16.42
C LEU A 102 14.56 2.88 17.69
N ALA A 103 14.35 1.66 18.20
CA ALA A 103 13.61 1.44 19.44
C ALA A 103 14.24 2.21 20.61
N ASP A 104 15.58 2.18 20.75
CA ASP A 104 16.30 2.95 21.77
C ASP A 104 16.06 4.46 21.65
N GLN A 105 16.14 4.99 20.43
CA GLN A 105 15.87 6.41 20.16
C GLN A 105 14.43 6.80 20.54
N LEU A 106 13.45 5.94 20.24
CA LEU A 106 12.05 6.18 20.56
C LEU A 106 11.79 6.12 22.07
N VAL A 107 12.36 5.15 22.80
CA VAL A 107 12.25 5.11 24.27
C VAL A 107 12.81 6.39 24.89
N SER A 108 13.99 6.84 24.43
CA SER A 108 14.60 8.08 24.89
C SER A 108 13.72 9.30 24.61
N ARG A 109 13.16 9.38 23.39
CA ARG A 109 12.28 10.49 22.98
C ARG A 109 10.98 10.53 23.80
N LEU A 110 10.31 9.39 23.94
CA LEU A 110 9.01 9.29 24.63
C LEU A 110 9.13 9.56 26.14
N SER A 111 10.33 9.43 26.71
CA SER A 111 10.61 9.78 28.11
C SER A 111 10.79 11.29 28.32
N GLN A 112 10.87 12.10 27.27
CA GLN A 112 11.03 13.55 27.39
C GLN A 112 9.71 14.24 27.76
N PRO A 113 9.75 15.35 28.52
CA PRO A 113 8.55 16.11 28.86
C PRO A 113 7.77 16.54 27.60
N GLY A 114 6.48 16.23 27.56
CA GLY A 114 5.59 16.58 26.45
C GLY A 114 5.55 15.57 25.28
N GLU A 115 6.39 14.53 25.32
CA GLU A 115 6.49 13.52 24.25
C GLU A 115 5.76 12.22 24.55
N ALA A 116 5.30 12.02 25.77
CA ALA A 116 4.48 10.86 26.13
C ALA A 116 3.25 10.73 25.21
N VAL A 117 2.92 9.49 24.86
CA VAL A 117 1.79 9.10 24.02
C VAL A 117 0.94 8.06 24.74
N ASP A 118 -0.35 8.00 24.39
CA ASP A 118 -1.31 7.09 25.01
C ASP A 118 -1.25 5.68 24.40
N TRP A 119 -0.89 5.56 23.12
CA TRP A 119 -0.61 4.26 22.49
C TRP A 119 0.33 4.36 21.27
N ILE A 120 0.88 3.20 20.90
CA ILE A 120 1.70 2.99 19.70
C ILE A 120 0.89 2.16 18.69
N HIS A 121 0.75 2.62 17.45
CA HIS A 121 0.16 1.83 16.36
C HIS A 121 1.24 1.46 15.34
N ALA A 122 1.68 0.20 15.38
CA ALA A 122 2.70 -0.33 14.50
C ALA A 122 2.12 -0.90 13.20
N HIS A 123 2.68 -0.50 12.05
CA HIS A 123 2.23 -0.92 10.73
C HIS A 123 3.31 -1.73 10.00
N TYR A 124 3.02 -3.01 9.75
CA TYR A 124 3.92 -4.02 9.16
C TYR A 124 4.99 -4.55 10.13
N ALA A 125 5.66 -5.64 9.73
CA ALA A 125 6.55 -6.44 10.58
C ALA A 125 7.74 -5.66 11.19
N ASP A 126 8.36 -4.75 10.43
CA ASP A 126 9.48 -3.94 10.90
C ASP A 126 9.04 -2.97 12.01
N ALA A 127 7.95 -2.26 11.78
CA ALA A 127 7.30 -1.41 12.77
C ALA A 127 6.77 -2.22 13.95
N GLY A 128 6.24 -3.43 13.72
CA GLY A 128 5.75 -4.34 14.74
C GLY A 128 6.84 -4.72 15.73
N LEU A 129 8.03 -5.07 15.24
CA LEU A 129 9.18 -5.35 16.09
C LEU A 129 9.57 -4.13 16.94
N VAL A 130 9.68 -2.95 16.32
CA VAL A 130 10.03 -1.72 17.05
C VAL A 130 8.95 -1.36 18.06
N GLY A 131 7.68 -1.44 17.69
CA GLY A 131 6.54 -1.18 18.56
C GLY A 131 6.53 -2.12 19.76
N ALA A 132 6.80 -3.41 19.56
CA ALA A 132 6.92 -4.38 20.64
C ALA A 132 8.06 -4.05 21.60
N LEU A 133 9.24 -3.70 21.07
CA LEU A 133 10.40 -3.31 21.88
C LEU A 133 10.13 -2.04 22.70
N VAL A 134 9.52 -1.03 22.09
CA VAL A 134 9.21 0.25 22.76
C VAL A 134 8.13 0.04 23.81
N SER A 135 7.04 -0.66 23.48
CA SER A 135 5.96 -0.99 24.40
C SER A 135 6.47 -1.74 25.62
N GLN A 136 7.27 -2.79 25.42
CA GLN A 136 7.87 -3.57 26.50
C GLN A 136 8.70 -2.73 27.48
N ARG A 137 9.39 -1.69 26.98
CA ARG A 137 10.30 -0.85 27.79
C ARG A 137 9.62 0.35 28.43
N THR A 138 8.50 0.81 27.88
CA THR A 138 7.81 2.04 28.30
C THR A 138 6.47 1.77 28.98
N GLY A 139 5.90 0.58 28.81
CA GLY A 139 4.55 0.23 29.27
C GLY A 139 3.43 0.84 28.42
N ILE A 140 3.76 1.52 27.32
CA ILE A 140 2.75 2.13 26.43
C ILE A 140 2.05 1.01 25.64
N PRO A 141 0.70 0.99 25.59
CA PRO A 141 -0.06 0.00 24.84
C PRO A 141 0.31 -0.06 23.35
N LEU A 142 0.33 -1.27 22.80
CA LEU A 142 0.65 -1.56 21.40
C LEU A 142 -0.58 -2.01 20.61
N VAL A 143 -0.92 -1.24 19.57
CA VAL A 143 -1.81 -1.66 18.49
C VAL A 143 -0.97 -2.14 17.31
N PHE A 144 -1.29 -3.30 16.74
CA PHE A 144 -0.57 -3.85 15.59
C PHE A 144 -1.47 -4.08 14.37
N THR A 145 -1.01 -3.63 13.20
CA THR A 145 -1.62 -3.96 11.90
C THR A 145 -0.56 -4.50 10.96
N GLY A 146 -0.75 -5.72 10.46
CA GLY A 146 0.24 -6.42 9.65
C GLY A 146 0.34 -5.91 8.22
N HIS A 147 -0.78 -5.48 7.61
CA HIS A 147 -0.95 -5.12 6.18
C HIS A 147 -0.67 -6.24 5.17
N SER A 148 0.39 -7.01 5.41
CA SER A 148 0.75 -8.25 4.75
C SER A 148 1.50 -9.10 5.77
N LEU A 149 1.22 -10.40 5.81
CA LEU A 149 1.84 -11.32 6.77
C LEU A 149 2.90 -12.21 6.11
N GLY A 150 4.00 -12.44 6.81
CA GLY A 150 5.14 -13.25 6.40
C GLY A 150 4.78 -14.70 6.11
N ARG A 151 4.01 -15.38 6.97
CA ARG A 151 3.58 -16.78 6.77
C ARG A 151 2.74 -16.93 5.50
N GLU A 152 1.83 -15.98 5.24
CA GLU A 152 1.02 -16.00 4.01
C GLU A 152 1.84 -15.66 2.76
N LYS A 153 2.81 -14.73 2.86
CA LYS A 153 3.76 -14.46 1.78
C LYS A 153 4.62 -15.69 1.48
N GLN A 154 5.13 -16.37 2.50
CA GLN A 154 5.93 -17.58 2.38
C GLN A 154 5.14 -18.69 1.66
N ARG A 155 3.91 -18.98 2.12
CA ARG A 155 3.02 -19.97 1.49
C ARG A 155 2.85 -19.71 -0.01
N ARG A 156 2.51 -18.47 -0.38
CA ARG A 156 2.30 -18.11 -1.80
C ARG A 156 3.56 -18.23 -2.65
N LEU A 157 4.73 -17.90 -2.08
CA LEU A 157 6.00 -18.00 -2.80
C LEU A 157 6.38 -19.45 -3.05
N LEU A 158 6.18 -20.33 -2.05
CA LEU A 158 6.36 -21.78 -2.21
C LEU A 158 5.41 -22.36 -3.26
N GLU A 159 4.13 -21.97 -3.24
CA GLU A 159 3.14 -22.39 -4.26
C GLU A 159 3.48 -21.91 -5.67
N SER A 160 4.20 -20.78 -5.79
CA SER A 160 4.70 -20.30 -7.08
C SER A 160 5.99 -21.00 -7.55
N GLY A 161 6.49 -21.99 -6.80
CA GLY A 161 7.64 -22.81 -7.16
C GLY A 161 9.00 -22.24 -6.74
N LEU A 162 9.04 -21.19 -5.90
CA LEU A 162 10.32 -20.75 -5.32
C LEU A 162 10.75 -21.71 -4.20
N ASP A 163 12.05 -22.00 -4.14
CA ASP A 163 12.64 -22.76 -3.05
C ASP A 163 12.76 -21.90 -1.78
N TRP A 164 12.66 -22.56 -0.62
CA TRP A 164 12.79 -21.95 0.69
C TRP A 164 14.09 -21.15 0.84
N SER A 165 15.22 -21.66 0.33
CA SER A 165 16.51 -20.96 0.39
C SER A 165 16.48 -19.61 -0.33
N GLN A 166 15.83 -19.55 -1.50
CA GLN A 166 15.67 -18.33 -2.29
C GLN A 166 14.75 -17.33 -1.60
N ILE A 167 13.66 -17.84 -0.99
CA ILE A 167 12.71 -17.02 -0.23
C ILE A 167 13.41 -16.38 0.97
N GLU A 168 14.18 -17.17 1.73
CA GLU A 168 14.92 -16.67 2.89
C GLU A 168 15.95 -15.62 2.47
N GLN A 169 16.79 -15.91 1.48
CA GLN A 169 17.82 -14.98 1.01
C GLN A 169 17.24 -13.66 0.49
N THR A 170 16.10 -13.72 -0.21
CA THR A 170 15.50 -12.54 -0.85
C THR A 170 14.69 -11.70 0.12
N TYR A 171 13.96 -12.33 1.04
CA TYR A 171 12.95 -11.67 1.86
C TYR A 171 13.25 -11.65 3.36
N ALA A 172 14.32 -12.33 3.80
CA ALA A 172 14.60 -12.59 5.21
C ALA A 172 13.33 -13.10 5.91
N ILE A 173 12.66 -14.10 5.30
CA ILE A 173 11.28 -14.44 5.62
C ILE A 173 11.13 -14.96 7.05
N SER A 174 12.11 -15.71 7.53
CA SER A 174 12.13 -16.23 8.90
C SER A 174 12.19 -15.06 9.89
N ARG A 175 13.13 -14.13 9.68
CA ARG A 175 13.25 -12.94 10.52
C ARG A 175 11.99 -12.07 10.52
N ARG A 176 11.33 -11.95 9.36
CA ARG A 176 10.05 -11.25 9.26
C ARG A 176 8.96 -11.93 10.09
N ILE A 177 8.84 -13.26 9.98
CA ILE A 177 7.83 -14.03 10.71
C ILE A 177 8.10 -13.92 12.23
N ASP A 178 9.35 -13.99 12.66
CA ASP A 178 9.72 -13.84 14.07
C ASP A 178 9.37 -12.44 14.61
N ALA A 179 9.60 -11.40 13.81
CA ALA A 179 9.21 -10.03 14.13
C ALA A 179 7.68 -9.87 14.27
N GLU A 180 6.91 -10.52 13.39
CA GLU A 180 5.45 -10.55 13.46
C GLU A 180 4.95 -11.33 14.69
N GLU A 181 5.54 -12.48 15.01
CA GLU A 181 5.22 -13.24 16.23
C GLU A 181 5.47 -12.41 17.50
N ARG A 182 6.60 -11.69 17.55
CA ARG A 182 6.91 -10.81 18.68
C ARG A 182 5.95 -9.63 18.79
N ALA A 183 5.56 -9.05 17.66
CA ALA A 183 4.56 -7.98 17.63
C ALA A 183 3.20 -8.49 18.13
N LEU A 184 2.78 -9.68 17.70
CA LEU A 184 1.52 -10.31 18.12
C LEU A 184 1.52 -10.66 19.60
N ALA A 185 2.64 -11.18 20.12
CA ALA A 185 2.77 -11.50 21.54
C ALA A 185 2.68 -10.28 22.47
N GLN A 186 3.09 -9.10 21.97
CA GLN A 186 3.11 -7.86 22.75
C GLN A 186 1.89 -6.97 22.50
N ALA A 187 1.12 -7.20 21.44
CA ALA A 187 0.01 -6.33 21.06
C ALA A 187 -1.15 -6.43 22.06
N ASP A 188 -1.62 -5.29 22.54
CA ASP A 188 -2.87 -5.17 23.30
C ASP A 188 -4.09 -5.20 22.37
N LEU A 189 -3.91 -4.81 21.10
CA LEU A 189 -4.94 -4.88 20.07
C LEU A 189 -4.32 -5.17 18.70
N VAL A 190 -4.88 -6.13 17.96
CA VAL A 190 -4.56 -6.39 16.56
C VAL A 190 -5.69 -5.86 15.68
N VAL A 191 -5.41 -4.87 14.84
CA VAL A 191 -6.38 -4.36 13.86
C VAL A 191 -6.16 -5.05 12.52
N THR A 192 -7.21 -5.69 12.01
CA THR A 192 -7.25 -6.38 10.71
C THR A 192 -8.24 -5.70 9.77
N SER A 193 -8.06 -5.89 8.46
CA SER A 193 -8.96 -5.27 7.46
C SER A 193 -10.21 -6.11 7.21
N THR A 194 -10.13 -7.43 7.43
CA THR A 194 -11.22 -8.37 7.13
C THR A 194 -11.21 -9.57 8.07
N HIS A 195 -12.36 -10.23 8.24
CA HIS A 195 -12.43 -11.53 8.93
C HIS A 195 -11.59 -12.62 8.23
N GLN A 196 -11.44 -12.55 6.90
CA GLN A 196 -10.59 -13.47 6.15
C GLN A 196 -9.14 -13.44 6.65
N GLU A 197 -8.62 -12.24 6.96
CA GLU A 197 -7.26 -12.09 7.50
C GLU A 197 -7.16 -12.75 8.88
N VAL A 198 -8.16 -12.54 9.75
CA VAL A 198 -8.25 -13.17 11.08
C VAL A 198 -8.20 -14.69 10.95
N ASP A 199 -9.15 -15.26 10.22
CA ASP A 199 -9.43 -16.70 10.22
C ASP A 199 -8.41 -17.53 9.45
N HIS A 200 -7.74 -16.94 8.45
CA HIS A 200 -6.89 -17.69 7.53
C HIS A 200 -5.43 -17.26 7.48
N GLN A 201 -5.11 -16.03 7.90
CA GLN A 201 -3.75 -15.52 7.85
C GLN A 201 -3.16 -15.34 9.25
N TYR A 202 -3.82 -14.57 10.12
CA TYR A 202 -3.41 -14.34 11.50
C TYR A 202 -3.53 -15.60 12.37
N ALA A 203 -4.61 -16.39 12.20
CA ALA A 203 -4.80 -17.68 12.88
C ALA A 203 -3.65 -18.69 12.67
N ARG A 204 -2.75 -18.44 11.70
CA ARG A 204 -1.55 -19.25 11.50
C ARG A 204 -0.41 -18.89 12.45
N TYR A 205 -0.45 -17.78 13.17
CA TYR A 205 0.61 -17.34 14.07
C TYR A 205 0.38 -17.89 15.49
N GLY A 206 1.46 -18.26 16.17
CA GLY A 206 1.38 -18.91 17.48
C GLY A 206 0.91 -17.98 18.60
N HIS A 207 1.28 -16.70 18.51
CA HIS A 207 0.93 -15.70 19.53
C HIS A 207 -0.30 -14.85 19.18
N PHE A 208 -1.00 -15.14 18.07
CA PHE A 208 -2.21 -14.42 17.73
C PHE A 208 -3.38 -14.87 18.62
N GLN A 209 -4.04 -13.91 19.26
CA GLN A 209 -5.27 -14.13 20.03
C GLN A 209 -6.43 -13.43 19.35
N ALA A 210 -7.46 -14.18 18.96
CA ALA A 210 -8.58 -13.63 18.19
C ALA A 210 -9.41 -12.63 19.02
N GLU A 211 -9.51 -12.83 20.34
CA GLU A 211 -10.20 -11.97 21.29
C GLU A 211 -9.54 -10.60 21.44
N GLN A 212 -8.23 -10.53 21.16
CA GLN A 212 -7.44 -9.30 21.14
C GLN A 212 -7.41 -8.66 19.74
N SER A 213 -8.31 -9.07 18.83
CA SER A 213 -8.35 -8.55 17.46
C SER A 213 -9.68 -7.84 17.14
N ALA A 214 -9.59 -6.81 16.31
CA ALA A 214 -10.74 -6.09 15.78
C ALA A 214 -10.64 -5.93 14.27
N VAL A 215 -11.72 -6.26 13.56
CA VAL A 215 -11.84 -6.00 12.13
C VAL A 215 -12.28 -4.55 11.95
N VAL A 216 -11.39 -3.72 11.42
CA VAL A 216 -11.65 -2.32 11.08
C VAL A 216 -11.35 -2.14 9.58
N PRO A 217 -12.37 -2.25 8.70
CA PRO A 217 -12.15 -2.16 7.27
C PRO A 217 -11.62 -0.78 6.87
N PRO A 218 -10.59 -0.69 6.01
CA PRO A 218 -10.15 0.59 5.46
C PRO A 218 -11.26 1.22 4.60
N GLY A 219 -11.28 2.54 4.57
CA GLY A 219 -12.11 3.32 3.67
C GLY A 219 -11.35 3.86 2.47
N VAL A 220 -12.07 4.63 1.66
CA VAL A 220 -11.52 5.54 0.65
C VAL A 220 -11.88 6.98 1.03
N ASP A 221 -11.14 7.94 0.50
CA ASP A 221 -11.49 9.35 0.65
C ASP A 221 -12.81 9.64 -0.06
N ALA A 222 -13.89 9.80 0.71
CA ALA A 222 -15.24 10.03 0.20
C ALA A 222 -15.41 11.40 -0.48
N THR A 223 -14.48 12.35 -0.26
CA THR A 223 -14.47 13.62 -1.02
C THR A 223 -13.99 13.43 -2.45
N ARG A 224 -13.27 12.33 -2.71
CA ARG A 224 -12.74 11.97 -4.03
C ARG A 224 -13.53 10.85 -4.69
N PHE A 225 -13.89 9.83 -3.92
CA PHE A 225 -14.64 8.65 -4.36
C PHE A 225 -16.10 8.77 -3.94
N TYR A 226 -16.90 9.35 -4.83
CA TYR A 226 -18.34 9.57 -4.67
C TYR A 226 -19.06 9.23 -6.00
N PRO A 227 -20.37 8.95 -5.97
CA PRO A 227 -21.13 8.60 -7.18
C PRO A 227 -21.37 9.80 -8.10
N ASN A 228 -21.65 9.52 -9.39
CA ASN A 228 -21.99 10.48 -10.46
C ASN A 228 -20.83 11.31 -10.99
N ALA A 229 -20.48 11.12 -12.26
CA ALA A 229 -19.48 11.94 -12.96
C ALA A 229 -20.01 13.34 -13.24
N SER A 230 -19.16 14.34 -13.08
CA SER A 230 -19.44 15.68 -13.64
C SER A 230 -19.20 15.69 -15.16
N PRO A 231 -19.86 16.59 -15.92
CA PRO A 231 -19.58 16.75 -17.35
C PRO A 231 -18.10 17.05 -17.66
N GLN A 232 -17.43 17.78 -16.77
CA GLN A 232 -16.00 18.07 -16.84
C GLN A 232 -15.17 16.78 -16.79
N GLU A 233 -15.45 15.90 -15.83
CA GLU A 233 -14.75 14.62 -15.68
C GLU A 233 -14.97 13.72 -16.89
N LEU A 234 -16.19 13.68 -17.44
CA LEU A 234 -16.48 12.93 -18.66
C LEU A 234 -15.63 13.46 -19.83
N ALA A 235 -15.55 14.78 -20.00
CA ALA A 235 -14.75 15.42 -21.05
C ALA A 235 -13.24 15.18 -20.88
N GLU A 236 -12.75 14.98 -19.66
CA GLU A 236 -11.35 14.64 -19.38
C GLU A 236 -11.01 13.17 -19.67
N ILE A 237 -11.92 12.25 -19.32
CA ILE A 237 -11.68 10.81 -19.49
C ILE A 237 -11.90 10.36 -20.94
N GLN A 238 -12.91 10.90 -21.60
CA GLN A 238 -13.34 10.41 -22.91
C GLN A 238 -12.23 10.42 -23.99
N PRO A 239 -11.39 11.47 -24.13
CA PRO A 239 -10.27 11.48 -25.08
C PRO A 239 -9.20 10.42 -24.79
N MET A 240 -9.10 9.93 -23.55
CA MET A 240 -8.13 8.89 -23.18
C MET A 240 -8.53 7.52 -23.74
N VAL A 241 -9.84 7.29 -23.92
CA VAL A 241 -10.40 5.97 -24.25
C VAL A 241 -10.85 5.91 -25.71
N GLN A 242 -11.45 6.99 -26.24
CA GLN A 242 -11.98 7.05 -27.60
C GLN A 242 -11.02 6.58 -28.71
N PRO A 243 -9.71 6.90 -28.70
CA PRO A 243 -8.80 6.47 -29.77
C PRO A 243 -8.69 4.95 -29.96
N PHE A 244 -9.11 4.18 -28.96
CA PHE A 244 -9.07 2.72 -28.99
C PHE A 244 -10.38 2.07 -29.43
N LEU A 245 -11.50 2.81 -29.38
CA LEU A 245 -12.85 2.25 -29.44
C LEU A 245 -13.59 2.70 -30.71
N ARG A 246 -14.21 1.75 -31.42
CA ARG A 246 -15.08 2.04 -32.57
C ARG A 246 -16.46 2.55 -32.15
N GLU A 247 -16.96 2.05 -31.01
CA GLU A 247 -18.25 2.42 -30.44
C GLU A 247 -18.04 2.88 -28.98
N PRO A 248 -17.53 4.10 -28.75
CA PRO A 248 -17.08 4.56 -27.44
C PRO A 248 -18.21 4.69 -26.40
N ASP A 249 -19.47 4.80 -26.85
CA ASP A 249 -20.63 4.99 -25.96
C ASP A 249 -21.14 3.67 -25.35
N ARG A 250 -20.57 2.51 -25.71
CA ARG A 250 -20.93 1.25 -25.05
C ARG A 250 -20.41 1.23 -23.61
N SER A 251 -21.24 0.70 -22.72
CA SER A 251 -20.91 0.55 -21.30
C SER A 251 -19.54 -0.14 -21.10
N PRO A 252 -18.62 0.47 -20.34
CA PRO A 252 -17.28 -0.06 -20.16
C PRO A 252 -17.22 -1.13 -19.06
N LEU A 253 -16.46 -2.19 -19.31
CA LEU A 253 -15.92 -3.09 -18.29
C LEU A 253 -14.56 -2.55 -17.88
N LEU A 254 -14.48 -1.89 -16.73
CA LEU A 254 -13.28 -1.20 -16.28
C LEU A 254 -12.41 -2.07 -15.37
N ALA A 255 -11.10 -2.11 -15.64
CA ALA A 255 -10.09 -2.64 -14.74
C ALA A 255 -8.96 -1.63 -14.55
N ILE A 256 -8.74 -1.21 -13.29
CA ILE A 256 -7.64 -0.32 -12.90
C ILE A 256 -6.65 -1.08 -12.03
N SER A 257 -5.40 -1.23 -12.46
CA SER A 257 -4.36 -1.86 -11.65
C SER A 257 -2.95 -1.56 -12.17
N ARG A 258 -1.91 -2.07 -11.49
CA ARG A 258 -0.56 -2.14 -12.09
C ARG A 258 -0.50 -3.33 -13.05
N ALA A 259 0.22 -3.20 -14.17
CA ALA A 259 0.54 -4.30 -15.08
C ALA A 259 1.53 -5.32 -14.47
N VAL A 260 1.15 -6.06 -13.44
CA VAL A 260 1.99 -7.08 -12.81
C VAL A 260 1.29 -8.44 -12.83
N ARG A 261 2.06 -9.54 -12.93
CA ARG A 261 1.53 -10.91 -13.12
C ARG A 261 0.44 -11.28 -12.12
N ARG A 262 0.60 -10.89 -10.85
CA ARG A 262 -0.39 -11.15 -9.78
C ARG A 262 -1.78 -10.56 -10.06
N LYS A 263 -1.90 -9.49 -10.87
CA LYS A 263 -3.19 -8.89 -11.22
C LYS A 263 -3.94 -9.65 -12.31
N ASN A 264 -3.28 -10.59 -12.99
CA ASN A 264 -3.88 -11.54 -13.93
C ASN A 264 -4.74 -10.89 -15.03
N ILE A 265 -4.32 -9.72 -15.52
CA ILE A 265 -5.00 -8.98 -16.59
C ILE A 265 -5.16 -9.80 -17.88
N PRO A 266 -4.17 -10.61 -18.33
CA PRO A 266 -4.35 -11.44 -19.51
C PRO A 266 -5.55 -12.39 -19.42
N ALA A 267 -5.82 -12.98 -18.25
CA ALA A 267 -6.99 -13.84 -18.08
C ALA A 267 -8.32 -13.07 -18.21
N LEU A 268 -8.37 -11.80 -17.78
CA LEU A 268 -9.53 -10.94 -18.00
C LEU A 268 -9.75 -10.68 -19.50
N VAL A 269 -8.69 -10.37 -20.24
CA VAL A 269 -8.76 -10.17 -21.70
C VAL A 269 -9.20 -11.44 -22.41
N GLU A 270 -8.68 -12.59 -22.01
CA GLU A 270 -9.07 -13.89 -22.55
C GLU A 270 -10.55 -14.21 -22.28
N ALA A 271 -11.02 -14.00 -21.05
CA ALA A 271 -12.43 -14.22 -20.69
C ALA A 271 -13.37 -13.31 -21.51
N TYR A 272 -13.00 -12.04 -21.68
CA TYR A 272 -13.72 -11.11 -22.53
C TYR A 272 -13.70 -11.55 -24.00
N GLY A 273 -12.53 -11.92 -24.53
CA GLY A 273 -12.34 -12.38 -25.90
C GLY A 273 -13.20 -13.60 -26.26
N ARG A 274 -13.31 -14.55 -25.33
CA ARG A 274 -14.11 -15.77 -25.49
C ARG A 274 -15.61 -15.56 -25.44
N SER A 275 -16.10 -14.39 -25.01
CA SER A 275 -17.54 -14.13 -24.82
C SER A 275 -18.10 -13.19 -25.89
N PRO A 276 -18.83 -13.70 -26.91
CA PRO A 276 -19.52 -12.84 -27.88
C PRO A 276 -20.52 -11.89 -27.21
N VAL A 277 -21.16 -12.34 -26.13
CA VAL A 277 -22.14 -11.53 -25.37
C VAL A 277 -21.47 -10.28 -24.80
N LEU A 278 -20.29 -10.43 -24.15
CA LEU A 278 -19.56 -9.29 -23.60
C LEU A 278 -19.05 -8.37 -24.71
N ARG A 279 -18.45 -8.92 -25.76
CA ARG A 279 -17.91 -8.15 -26.90
C ARG A 279 -18.97 -7.38 -27.68
N ASN A 280 -20.22 -7.83 -27.66
CA ASN A 280 -21.32 -7.17 -28.35
C ASN A 280 -21.96 -6.07 -27.50
N ARG A 281 -21.88 -6.16 -26.17
CA ARG A 281 -22.57 -5.22 -25.26
C ARG A 281 -21.65 -4.17 -24.63
N HIS A 282 -20.36 -4.48 -24.49
CA HIS A 282 -19.44 -3.67 -23.72
C HIS A 282 -18.14 -3.39 -24.47
N ASN A 283 -17.40 -2.40 -23.97
CA ASN A 283 -15.98 -2.21 -24.25
C ASN A 283 -15.17 -2.65 -23.04
N LEU A 284 -13.98 -3.21 -23.23
CA LEU A 284 -13.06 -3.51 -22.12
C LEU A 284 -12.05 -2.36 -21.96
N VAL A 285 -11.94 -1.77 -20.77
CA VAL A 285 -11.06 -0.63 -20.50
C VAL A 285 -10.04 -1.01 -19.44
N LEU A 286 -8.76 -0.96 -19.80
CA LEU A 286 -7.63 -1.43 -19.00
C LEU A 286 -6.70 -0.25 -18.65
N VAL A 287 -6.81 0.29 -17.43
CA VAL A 287 -5.91 1.33 -16.91
C VAL A 287 -4.79 0.65 -16.13
N LEU A 288 -3.65 0.42 -16.78
CA LEU A 288 -2.62 -0.53 -16.32
C LEU A 288 -1.29 0.10 -15.84
N GLY A 289 -1.32 1.38 -15.46
CA GLY A 289 -0.10 2.18 -15.23
C GLY A 289 0.21 3.10 -16.41
N CYS A 290 1.21 3.96 -16.22
CA CYS A 290 1.66 4.88 -17.26
C CYS A 290 2.77 4.24 -18.11
N ARG A 291 2.77 4.51 -19.43
CA ARG A 291 3.82 4.07 -20.35
C ARG A 291 4.02 5.08 -21.47
N GLU A 292 5.28 5.41 -21.75
CA GLU A 292 5.69 6.10 -22.97
C GLU A 292 6.12 5.08 -24.03
N ASP A 293 7.11 4.26 -23.67
CA ASP A 293 7.68 3.20 -24.50
C ASP A 293 7.61 1.84 -23.77
N SER A 294 7.02 0.83 -24.40
CA SER A 294 6.90 -0.52 -23.82
C SER A 294 8.26 -1.19 -23.59
N ARG A 295 9.30 -0.79 -24.33
CA ARG A 295 10.66 -1.30 -24.20
C ARG A 295 11.34 -0.84 -22.92
N GLN A 296 10.94 0.31 -22.39
CA GLN A 296 11.49 0.89 -21.17
C GLN A 296 10.81 0.39 -19.88
N LEU A 297 9.72 -0.37 -20.02
CA LEU A 297 9.03 -0.97 -18.87
C LEU A 297 9.91 -2.01 -18.17
N GLU A 298 9.62 -2.27 -16.90
CA GLU A 298 10.22 -3.43 -16.23
C GLU A 298 9.81 -4.73 -16.94
N LYS A 299 10.68 -5.75 -16.87
CA LYS A 299 10.45 -7.04 -17.55
C LYS A 299 9.04 -7.60 -17.30
N GLN A 300 8.62 -7.61 -16.04
CA GLN A 300 7.31 -8.14 -15.68
C GLN A 300 6.15 -7.35 -16.30
N GLN A 301 6.24 -6.02 -16.33
CA GLN A 301 5.22 -5.16 -16.92
C GLN A 301 5.16 -5.33 -18.44
N ARG A 302 6.32 -5.37 -19.10
CA ARG A 302 6.42 -5.63 -20.52
C ARG A 302 5.80 -6.98 -20.90
N ASP A 303 6.08 -8.04 -20.14
CA ASP A 303 5.50 -9.37 -20.38
C ASP A 303 3.95 -9.34 -20.30
N VAL A 304 3.38 -8.60 -19.35
CA VAL A 304 1.91 -8.47 -19.22
C VAL A 304 1.33 -7.72 -20.43
N PHE A 305 1.93 -6.60 -20.83
CA PHE A 305 1.46 -5.86 -22.01
C PHE A 305 1.58 -6.68 -23.29
N GLN A 306 2.67 -7.45 -23.47
CA GLN A 306 2.83 -8.33 -24.62
C GLN A 306 1.69 -9.34 -24.70
N GLN A 307 1.37 -10.02 -23.59
CA GLN A 307 0.24 -10.95 -23.54
C GLN A 307 -1.11 -10.27 -23.84
N VAL A 308 -1.31 -9.03 -23.35
CA VAL A 308 -2.51 -8.26 -23.69
C VAL A 308 -2.58 -8.01 -25.19
N PHE A 309 -1.49 -7.61 -25.84
CA PHE A 309 -1.45 -7.39 -27.29
C PHE A 309 -1.71 -8.68 -28.08
N ASP A 310 -1.07 -9.77 -27.69
CA ASP A 310 -1.26 -11.08 -28.32
C ASP A 310 -2.71 -11.56 -28.22
N LEU A 311 -3.37 -11.34 -27.07
CA LEU A 311 -4.77 -11.70 -26.87
C LEU A 311 -5.73 -10.78 -27.62
N VAL A 312 -5.42 -9.48 -27.71
CA VAL A 312 -6.20 -8.54 -28.53
C VAL A 312 -6.18 -8.96 -30.00
N ASP A 313 -5.01 -9.34 -30.51
CA ASP A 313 -4.85 -9.83 -31.87
C ASP A 313 -5.56 -11.18 -32.07
N ARG A 314 -5.29 -12.16 -31.21
CA ARG A 314 -5.87 -13.52 -31.28
C ARG A 314 -7.40 -13.54 -31.32
N PHE A 315 -8.05 -12.63 -30.59
CA PHE A 315 -9.51 -12.58 -30.49
C PHE A 315 -10.15 -11.49 -31.37
N ASP A 316 -9.37 -10.82 -32.23
CA ASP A 316 -9.81 -9.69 -33.07
C ASP A 316 -10.57 -8.62 -32.28
N LEU A 317 -9.94 -8.13 -31.20
CA LEU A 317 -10.54 -7.20 -30.25
C LEU A 317 -10.33 -5.72 -30.60
N TYR A 318 -9.80 -5.44 -31.79
CA TYR A 318 -9.55 -4.08 -32.26
C TYR A 318 -10.85 -3.25 -32.28
N GLY A 319 -10.80 -2.06 -31.68
CA GLY A 319 -11.98 -1.20 -31.55
C GLY A 319 -12.91 -1.54 -30.38
N LYS A 320 -12.59 -2.56 -29.57
CA LYS A 320 -13.41 -3.01 -28.43
C LYS A 320 -12.66 -3.02 -27.09
N VAL A 321 -11.34 -2.80 -27.12
CA VAL A 321 -10.49 -2.79 -25.92
C VAL A 321 -9.68 -1.50 -25.92
N ALA A 322 -9.73 -0.77 -24.81
CA ALA A 322 -8.92 0.42 -24.57
C ALA A 322 -7.87 0.14 -23.50
N TYR A 323 -6.65 0.63 -23.73
CA TYR A 323 -5.54 0.55 -22.77
C TYR A 323 -4.77 1.88 -22.76
N PRO A 324 -5.35 2.96 -22.19
CA PRO A 324 -4.76 4.30 -22.21
C PRO A 324 -3.30 4.30 -21.73
N LYS A 325 -2.48 5.16 -22.33
CA LYS A 325 -1.04 5.24 -22.06
C LYS A 325 -0.71 6.00 -20.79
N GLN A 326 -1.46 7.05 -20.51
CA GLN A 326 -1.22 7.98 -19.43
C GLN A 326 -2.49 8.16 -18.61
N HIS A 327 -2.32 8.41 -17.32
CA HIS A 327 -3.38 8.89 -16.42
C HIS A 327 -2.73 9.55 -15.21
N SER A 328 -3.45 10.45 -14.56
CA SER A 328 -3.07 11.02 -13.28
C SER A 328 -3.79 10.32 -12.13
N ARG A 329 -3.25 10.43 -10.92
CA ARG A 329 -3.91 9.94 -9.71
C ARG A 329 -5.25 10.66 -9.44
N ALA A 330 -5.37 11.92 -9.87
CA ALA A 330 -6.61 12.70 -9.75
C ALA A 330 -7.72 12.18 -10.68
N GLN A 331 -7.36 11.55 -11.81
CA GLN A 331 -8.30 10.96 -12.74
C GLN A 331 -8.87 9.61 -12.29
N ILE A 332 -8.25 8.91 -11.32
CA ILE A 332 -8.70 7.57 -10.90
C ILE A 332 -10.15 7.57 -10.37
N PRO A 333 -10.58 8.48 -9.48
CA PRO A 333 -11.97 8.51 -9.05
C PRO A 333 -12.93 8.87 -10.19
N ALA A 334 -12.53 9.78 -11.09
CA ALA A 334 -13.30 10.14 -12.28
C ALA A 334 -13.48 8.95 -13.24
N LEU A 335 -12.46 8.08 -13.41
CA LEU A 335 -12.56 6.85 -14.19
C LEU A 335 -13.60 5.88 -13.63
N TYR A 336 -13.67 5.71 -12.30
CA TYR A 336 -14.70 4.89 -11.68
C TYR A 336 -16.10 5.46 -11.96
N ARG A 337 -16.28 6.78 -11.80
CA ARG A 337 -17.56 7.45 -12.09
C ARG A 337 -17.94 7.39 -13.57
N TRP A 338 -16.99 7.56 -14.47
CA TRP A 338 -17.18 7.46 -15.92
C TRP A 338 -17.66 6.07 -16.34
N ALA A 339 -17.22 5.03 -15.61
CA ALA A 339 -17.62 3.65 -15.88
C ALA A 339 -18.87 3.17 -15.11
N SER A 340 -19.47 4.02 -14.27
CA SER A 340 -20.60 3.67 -13.40
C SER A 340 -21.95 3.70 -14.10
#